data_AF-A0A7X5QD74-F1
#
_entry.id   AF-A0A7X5QD74-F1
#
_cell.length_a   1.000
_cell.length_b   1.000
_cell.length_c   1.000
_cell.angle_alpha   90.00
_cell.angle_beta   90.00
_cell.angle_gamma   90.00
#
_symmetry.space_group_name_H-M   'P 1'
#
loop_
_entity.id
_entity.type
_entity.pdbx_description
1 polymer ?
#
loop_
_entity_poly.entity_id
_entity_poly.type
_entity_poly.pdbx_seq_one_letter_code
_entity_poly.pdbx_strand_id
1 'polypeptide(L)'
;MISRKSDWHPADIIAALRKRGTTLAEVSRKAGLSSSTLANALSRPWPKGEWIIANYLEIHPSEIWPSRYFDPNTGELLERKIREQTNN
;
A
#
# COMPACT_ATOMS: atom_id res chain seq x y z
N MET A 1 -11.45 -7.54 23.71
CA MET A 1 -11.12 -8.11 22.38
C MET A 1 -10.44 -7.01 21.58
N ILE A 2 -9.19 -7.20 21.17
CA ILE A 2 -8.51 -6.23 20.30
C ILE A 2 -9.19 -6.33 18.94
N SER A 3 -9.94 -5.29 18.54
CA SER A 3 -10.52 -5.21 17.20
C SER A 3 -9.35 -5.10 16.21
N ARG A 4 -8.99 -6.22 15.58
CA ARG A 4 -7.94 -6.25 14.56
C ARG A 4 -8.46 -5.46 13.35
N LYS A 5 -7.94 -4.24 13.14
CA LYS A 5 -8.18 -3.52 11.88
C LYS A 5 -7.82 -4.47 10.74
N SER A 6 -8.74 -4.66 9.81
CA SER A 6 -8.54 -5.52 8.64
C SER A 6 -8.00 -4.69 7.49
N ASP A 7 -7.26 -5.35 6.59
CA ASP A 7 -6.81 -4.72 5.35
C ASP A 7 -8.00 -4.19 4.55
N TRP A 8 -7.81 -3.04 3.91
CA TRP A 8 -8.80 -2.48 3.00
C TRP A 8 -9.07 -3.44 1.86
N HIS A 9 -10.34 -3.51 1.45
CA HIS A 9 -10.68 -4.26 0.25
C HIS A 9 -10.03 -3.58 -0.98
N PRO A 10 -9.52 -4.33 -1.97
CA PRO A 10 -8.93 -3.73 -3.18
C PRO A 10 -9.84 -2.71 -3.88
N ALA A 11 -11.16 -2.95 -3.85
CA ALA A 11 -12.14 -2.01 -4.40
C ALA A 11 -12.20 -0.68 -3.65
N ASP A 12 -12.00 -0.67 -2.33
CA ASP A 12 -11.99 0.55 -1.52
C ASP A 12 -10.74 1.40 -1.81
N ILE A 13 -9.59 0.75 -2.01
CA ILE A 13 -8.35 1.42 -2.43
C ILE A 13 -8.57 2.08 -3.81
N ILE A 14 -9.14 1.34 -4.76
CA ILE A 14 -9.45 1.88 -6.10
C ILE A 14 -10.46 3.04 -6.00
N ALA A 15 -11.50 2.90 -5.17
CA ALA A 15 -12.49 3.94 -4.95
C ALA A 15 -11.87 5.20 -4.33
N ALA A 16 -10.98 5.05 -3.35
CA ALA A 16 -10.28 6.17 -2.72
C ALA A 16 -9.38 6.92 -3.73
N LEU A 17 -8.65 6.18 -4.57
CA LEU A 17 -7.87 6.78 -5.67
C LEU A 17 -8.76 7.54 -6.66
N ARG A 18 -9.91 6.95 -7.04
CA ARG A 18 -10.88 7.60 -7.94
C ARG A 18 -11.53 8.84 -7.32
N LYS A 19 -11.82 8.83 -6.02
CA LYS A 19 -12.32 10.02 -5.29
C LYS A 19 -11.30 11.16 -5.30
N ARG A 20 -10.01 10.86 -5.37
CA ARG A 20 -8.92 11.85 -5.58
C ARG A 20 -8.66 12.16 -7.05
N GLY A 21 -9.51 11.70 -7.97
CA GLY A 21 -9.40 11.99 -9.40
C GLY A 21 -8.29 11.23 -10.13
N THR A 22 -7.77 10.13 -9.57
CA THR A 22 -6.73 9.33 -10.25
C THR A 22 -7.13 7.87 -10.42
N THR A 23 -6.25 7.12 -11.10
CA THR A 23 -6.37 5.67 -11.26
C THR A 23 -5.07 5.00 -10.86
N LEU A 24 -5.15 3.71 -10.50
CA LEU A 24 -3.96 2.93 -10.15
C LEU A 24 -2.91 2.92 -11.28
N ALA A 25 -3.37 2.87 -12.54
CA ALA A 25 -2.50 2.94 -13.71
C ALA A 25 -1.78 4.29 -13.84
N GLU A 26 -2.46 5.40 -13.53
CA GLU A 26 -1.83 6.72 -13.51
C GLU A 26 -0.84 6.86 -12.36
N VAL A 27 -1.15 6.36 -11.17
CA VAL A 27 -0.22 6.32 -10.04
C VAL A 27 1.02 5.48 -10.39
N SER A 28 0.83 4.33 -11.05
CA SER A 28 1.94 3.49 -11.53
C SER A 28 2.86 4.25 -12.49
N ARG A 29 2.28 4.96 -13.47
CA ARG A 29 3.04 5.79 -14.42
C ARG A 29 3.77 6.94 -13.74
N LYS A 30 3.13 7.62 -12.78
CA LYS A 30 3.77 8.69 -11.97
C LYS A 30 4.96 8.16 -11.17
N ALA A 31 4.92 6.89 -10.75
CA ALA A 31 6.01 6.22 -10.05
C ALA A 31 7.08 5.61 -10.98
N GLY A 32 7.00 5.80 -12.30
CA GLY A 32 7.94 5.24 -13.27
C GLY A 32 7.79 3.72 -13.49
N LEU A 33 6.64 3.16 -13.13
CA LEU A 33 6.33 1.73 -13.25
C LEU A 33 5.38 1.48 -14.44
N SER A 34 5.34 0.24 -14.93
CA SER A 34 4.34 -0.13 -15.95
C SER A 34 2.92 -0.03 -15.37
N SER A 35 1.93 0.31 -16.18
CA SER A 35 0.55 0.57 -15.73
C SER A 35 -0.08 -0.55 -14.89
N SER A 36 0.37 -1.79 -15.04
CA SER A 36 -0.13 -2.96 -14.29
C SER A 36 0.71 -3.32 -13.08
N THR A 37 1.96 -2.83 -12.95
CA THR A 37 2.87 -3.25 -11.88
C THR A 37 2.30 -2.92 -10.49
N LEU A 38 1.69 -1.73 -10.33
CA LEU A 38 1.14 -1.31 -9.05
C LEU A 38 -0.06 -2.13 -8.57
N ALA A 39 -0.76 -2.82 -9.49
CA ALA A 39 -1.86 -3.73 -9.14
C ALA A 39 -1.39 -4.92 -8.28
N ASN A 40 -0.12 -5.30 -8.37
CA ASN A 40 0.44 -6.37 -7.56
C ASN A 40 0.39 -6.05 -6.05
N ALA A 41 0.49 -4.77 -5.67
CA ALA A 41 0.40 -4.35 -4.26
C ALA A 41 -0.96 -4.64 -3.62
N LEU A 42 -2.03 -4.75 -4.43
CA LEU A 42 -3.37 -5.06 -3.94
C LEU A 42 -3.51 -6.51 -3.47
N SER A 43 -2.69 -7.43 -4.00
CA SER A 43 -2.80 -8.87 -3.70
C SER A 43 -1.60 -9.41 -2.92
N ARG A 44 -0.39 -8.87 -3.14
CA ARG A 44 0.85 -9.39 -2.55
C ARG A 44 1.56 -8.32 -1.72
N PRO A 45 2.20 -8.69 -0.58
CA PRO A 45 3.01 -7.75 0.20
C PRO A 45 4.13 -7.17 -0.64
N TRP A 46 4.02 -5.87 -0.92
CA TRP A 46 5.01 -5.16 -1.70
C TRP A 46 5.23 -3.77 -1.13
N PRO A 47 6.16 -3.62 -0.16
CA PRO A 47 6.32 -2.38 0.60
C PRO A 47 6.49 -1.13 -0.28
N LYS A 48 7.27 -1.22 -1.37
CA LYS A 48 7.43 -0.08 -2.30
C LYS A 48 6.11 0.34 -2.96
N GLY A 49 5.33 -0.62 -3.44
CA GLY A 49 4.02 -0.35 -4.06
C GLY A 49 2.97 0.12 -3.06
N GLU A 50 2.96 -0.49 -1.87
CA GLU A 50 2.10 -0.09 -0.75
C GLU A 50 2.35 1.36 -0.35
N TRP A 51 3.62 1.76 -0.20
CA TRP A 51 4.02 3.15 0.06
C TRP A 51 3.64 4.11 -1.06
N ILE A 52 3.80 3.73 -2.33
CA ILE A 52 3.38 4.59 -3.46
C ILE A 52 1.87 4.90 -3.39
N ILE A 53 1.04 3.89 -3.14
CA ILE A 53 -0.42 4.06 -3.01
C ILE A 53 -0.76 4.89 -1.77
N ALA A 54 -0.16 4.55 -0.62
CA ALA A 54 -0.42 5.20 0.65
C ALA A 54 -0.03 6.69 0.64
N ASN A 55 1.12 7.01 0.05
CA ASN A 55 1.58 8.39 -0.16
C ASN A 55 0.61 9.19 -1.03
N TYR A 56 0.05 8.59 -2.08
CA TYR A 56 -0.96 9.26 -2.91
C TYR A 56 -2.26 9.55 -2.14
N LEU A 57 -2.62 8.63 -1.24
CA LEU A 57 -3.76 8.76 -0.34
C LEU A 57 -3.47 9.61 0.91
N GLU A 58 -2.23 10.08 1.08
CA GLU A 58 -1.72 10.85 2.23
C GLU A 58 -2.01 10.17 3.58
N ILE A 59 -1.92 8.85 3.61
CA ILE A 59 -2.09 8.04 4.82
C ILE A 59 -0.91 7.07 4.93
N HIS A 60 -0.64 6.58 6.14
CA HIS A 60 0.38 5.57 6.34
C HIS A 60 -0.08 4.22 5.75
N PRO A 61 0.79 3.41 5.12
CA PRO A 61 0.38 2.11 4.56
C PRO A 61 -0.18 1.14 5.60
N SER A 62 0.15 1.30 6.89
CA SER A 62 -0.46 0.52 7.99
C SER A 62 -1.95 0.80 8.20
N GLU A 63 -2.48 1.92 7.71
CA GLU A 63 -3.92 2.21 7.74
C GLU A 63 -4.67 1.45 6.64
N ILE A 64 -4.01 1.16 5.52
CA ILE A 64 -4.56 0.40 4.40
C ILE A 64 -4.36 -1.10 4.60
N TRP A 65 -3.17 -1.51 5.05
CA TRP A 65 -2.79 -2.90 5.29
C TRP A 65 -2.29 -3.13 6.73
N PRO A 66 -3.13 -2.92 7.76
CA PRO A 66 -2.76 -3.15 9.15
C PRO A 66 -2.19 -4.56 9.39
N SER A 67 -2.71 -5.60 8.72
CA SER A 67 -2.22 -6.98 8.91
C SER A 67 -0.77 -7.19 8.45
N ARG A 68 -0.24 -6.27 7.63
CA ARG A 68 1.12 -6.33 7.09
C ARG A 68 2.12 -5.53 7.91
N TYR A 69 1.63 -4.53 8.63
CA TYR A 69 2.45 -3.58 9.38
C TYR A 69 2.30 -3.71 10.90
N PHE A 70 1.40 -4.54 11.41
CA PHE A 70 1.29 -4.84 12.84
C PHE A 70 1.50 -6.33 13.11
N ASP A 71 2.22 -6.64 14.18
CA ASP A 71 2.33 -8.02 14.66
C ASP A 71 0.96 -8.49 15.18
N PRO A 72 0.44 -9.65 14.72
CA PRO A 72 -0.88 -10.12 15.12
C PRO A 72 -0.98 -10.55 16.60
N ASN A 73 0.16 -10.76 17.27
CA ASN A 73 0.27 -11.19 18.65
C ASN A 73 0.60 -10.03 19.60
N THR A 74 1.57 -9.18 19.23
CA THR A 74 2.03 -8.07 20.10
C THR A 74 1.33 -6.75 19.79
N GLY A 75 0.79 -6.58 18.58
CA GLY A 75 0.21 -5.32 18.11
C GLY A 75 1.25 -4.23 17.83
N GLU A 76 2.54 -4.55 17.88
CA GLU A 76 3.62 -3.61 17.60
C GLU A 76 3.77 -3.34 16.11
N LEU A 77 4.21 -2.13 15.76
CA LEU A 77 4.46 -1.73 14.38
C LEU A 77 5.71 -2.45 13.85
N LEU A 78 5.53 -3.28 12.83
CA LEU A 78 6.60 -3.94 12.08
C LEU A 78 7.14 -2.98 11.02
N GLU A 79 8.38 -2.53 11.20
CA GLU A 79 9.05 -1.69 10.20
C GLU A 79 9.41 -2.53 8.96
N ARG A 80 8.62 -2.36 7.89
CA ARG A 80 8.88 -2.99 6.58
C ARG A 80 9.89 -2.15 5.80
N LYS A 81 11.18 -2.55 5.84
CA LYS A 81 12.23 -1.91 5.04
C LYS A 81 11.92 -2.03 3.54
N ILE A 82 11.77 -0.90 2.87
CA ILE A 82 11.75 -0.86 1.41
C ILE A 82 13.15 -1.28 0.94
N ARG A 83 13.23 -2.32 0.12
CA ARG A 83 14.51 -2.68 -0.50
C ARG A 83 14.87 -1.55 -1.47
N GLU A 84 15.76 -0.67 -1.04
CA GLU A 84 16.33 0.36 -1.90
C GLU A 84 17.05 -0.34 -3.06
N GLN A 85 16.77 0.11 -4.29
CA GLN A 85 17.61 -0.29 -5.42
C GLN A 85 18.97 0.38 -5.20
N THR A 86 19.96 -0.40 -4.81
CA THR A 86 21.37 -0.05 -5.01
C THR A 86 21.56 0.18 -6.51
N ASN A 87 21.59 1.45 -6.92
CA ASN A 87 22.06 1.84 -8.24
C ASN A 87 23.58 1.57 -8.25
N ASN A 88 24.02 0.60 -9.06
CA ASN A 88 25.42 0.37 -9.37
C ASN A 88 25.62 0.62 -10.86
#